data_AF-A0A4Q3HVD5-F1
#
_entry.id   AF-A0A4Q3HVD5-F1
#
_cell.length_a   1.000
_cell.length_b   1.000
_cell.length_c   1.000
_cell.angle_alpha   90.00
_cell.angle_beta   90.00
_cell.angle_gamma   90.00
#
_symmetry.space_group_name_H-M   'P 1'
#
loop_
_entity.id
_entity.type
_entity.pdbx_description
1 polymer ?
#
loop_
_entity_poly.entity_id
_entity_poly.type
_entity_poly.pdbx_seq_one_letter_code
_entity_poly.pdbx_strand_id
1 'polypeptide(L)'
;MRQLRTAAEWFGAALAWKPDDEPSAYGLALTRNDLGDRAGVASLQRAWGGRSERIANLGRPSLAGVDDRTGYRRQPPLPSVRPEDRTAEAYSQQDGQPYQQPAQRSVQQPNPQRAAATRQPVAVQPSVRQATRSAQASSGPPSRGCALTELRQTNPDQALSRGWCLMDLNRPLEAVKAFEVAQNSASDVVRSDASYGRSLAYLRAGLTDQASVAAAAAKQTNSRAVELQSAILANRAQSSFNLGRYREALIALDQRAQITPEQTDLMILRGYAYLNVGRKPDARRIFQALASTGSKDGQRALAELIWPPDN
;
A
#
# COMPACT_ATOMS: atom_id res chain seq x y z
N MET A 1 -5.93 -23.04 3.30
CA MET A 1 -5.16 -24.09 2.59
C MET A 1 -3.83 -23.51 2.16
N ARG A 2 -2.69 -24.09 2.55
CA ARG A 2 -1.35 -23.61 2.14
C ARG A 2 -1.01 -24.19 0.76
N GLN A 3 -1.01 -23.36 -0.29
CA GLN A 3 -0.66 -23.77 -1.66
C GLN A 3 0.86 -23.72 -1.89
N LEU A 4 1.62 -24.51 -1.13
CA LEU A 4 3.09 -24.49 -1.19
C LEU A 4 3.63 -24.95 -2.56
N ARG A 5 2.96 -25.91 -3.22
CA ARG A 5 3.36 -26.36 -4.57
C ARG A 5 3.25 -25.23 -5.60
N THR A 6 2.13 -24.51 -5.58
CA THR A 6 1.91 -23.35 -6.44
C THR A 6 2.93 -22.25 -6.17
N ALA A 7 3.24 -21.97 -4.90
CA ALA A 7 4.28 -21.01 -4.56
C ALA A 7 5.67 -21.40 -5.12
N ALA A 8 6.03 -22.70 -5.08
CA ALA A 8 7.29 -23.17 -5.66
C ALA A 8 7.34 -22.99 -7.18
N GLU A 9 6.22 -23.22 -7.87
CA GLU A 9 6.11 -22.97 -9.32
C GLU A 9 6.26 -21.49 -9.66
N TRP A 10 5.63 -20.60 -8.89
CA TRP A 10 5.75 -19.15 -9.06
C TRP A 10 7.19 -18.66 -8.86
N PHE A 11 7.86 -19.07 -7.78
CA PHE A 11 9.26 -18.67 -7.56
C PHE A 11 10.21 -19.29 -8.60
N GLY A 12 9.95 -20.53 -9.04
CA GLY A 12 10.68 -21.16 -10.12
C GLY A 12 10.52 -20.40 -11.44
N ALA A 13 9.31 -19.98 -11.77
CA ALA A 13 9.04 -19.15 -12.94
C ALA A 13 9.78 -17.82 -12.82
N ALA A 14 9.70 -17.12 -11.68
CA ALA A 14 10.40 -15.86 -11.46
C ALA A 14 11.92 -15.96 -11.68
N LEU A 15 12.55 -17.05 -11.23
CA LEU A 15 13.97 -17.32 -11.46
C LEU A 15 14.30 -17.64 -12.93
N ALA A 16 13.35 -18.22 -13.68
CA ALA A 16 13.53 -18.41 -15.12
C ALA A 16 13.55 -17.06 -15.87
N TRP A 17 12.77 -16.06 -15.42
CA TRP A 17 12.79 -14.71 -15.98
C TRP A 17 13.98 -13.89 -15.52
N LYS A 18 14.39 -14.03 -14.25
CA LYS A 18 15.54 -13.32 -13.65
C LYS A 18 16.39 -14.29 -12.82
N PRO A 19 17.40 -14.93 -13.43
CA PRO A 19 18.24 -15.93 -12.76
C PRO A 19 19.03 -15.39 -11.55
N ASP A 20 19.22 -14.08 -11.46
CA ASP A 20 19.92 -13.39 -10.38
C ASP A 20 18.99 -12.75 -9.34
N ASP A 21 17.70 -13.13 -9.31
CA ASP A 21 16.77 -12.67 -8.28
C ASP A 21 16.87 -13.46 -6.96
N GLU A 22 17.68 -12.94 -6.05
CA GLU A 22 17.91 -13.56 -4.73
C GLU A 22 16.64 -13.70 -3.87
N PRO A 23 15.68 -12.76 -3.86
CA PRO A 23 14.39 -12.94 -3.18
C PRO A 23 13.58 -14.13 -3.69
N SER A 24 13.46 -14.31 -5.01
CA SER A 24 12.78 -15.47 -5.59
C SER A 24 13.52 -16.79 -5.30
N ALA A 25 14.86 -16.76 -5.31
CA ALA A 25 15.67 -17.92 -4.94
C ALA A 25 15.46 -18.34 -3.48
N TYR A 26 15.41 -17.37 -2.58
CA TYR A 26 15.15 -17.63 -1.16
C TYR A 26 13.71 -18.07 -0.91
N GLY A 27 12.72 -17.44 -1.57
CA GLY A 27 11.33 -17.86 -1.51
C GLY A 27 11.13 -19.29 -2.00
N LEU A 28 11.80 -19.68 -3.09
CA LEU A 28 11.81 -21.05 -3.58
C LEU A 28 12.47 -22.02 -2.59
N ALA A 29 13.59 -21.63 -1.98
CA ALA A 29 14.31 -22.44 -1.01
C ALA A 29 13.45 -22.71 0.24
N LEU A 30 12.80 -21.68 0.79
CA LEU A 30 11.85 -21.83 1.91
C LEU A 30 10.68 -22.73 1.55
N THR A 31 10.08 -22.50 0.38
CA THR A 31 8.91 -23.27 -0.05
C THR A 31 9.26 -24.75 -0.27
N ARG A 32 10.42 -25.04 -0.84
CA ARG A 32 10.94 -26.42 -0.99
C ARG A 32 11.29 -27.05 0.36
N ASN A 33 11.84 -26.27 1.28
CA ASN A 33 12.10 -26.73 2.65
C ASN A 33 10.79 -27.12 3.37
N ASP A 34 9.74 -26.30 3.26
CA ASP A 34 8.42 -26.58 3.84
C ASP A 34 7.70 -27.75 3.14
N LEU A 35 7.99 -28.00 1.86
CA LEU A 35 7.53 -29.17 1.10
C LEU A 35 8.34 -30.45 1.40
N GLY A 36 9.42 -30.36 2.17
CA GLY A 36 10.33 -31.47 2.45
C GLY A 36 11.27 -31.85 1.29
N ASP A 37 11.36 -31.03 0.24
CA ASP A 37 12.25 -31.23 -0.90
C ASP A 37 13.71 -30.84 -0.56
N ARG A 38 14.38 -31.72 0.19
CA ARG A 38 15.77 -31.50 0.62
C ARG A 38 16.76 -31.42 -0.55
N ALA A 39 16.52 -32.18 -1.63
CA ALA A 39 17.38 -32.17 -2.81
C ALA A 39 17.27 -30.83 -3.56
N GLY A 40 16.07 -30.29 -3.70
CA GLY A 40 15.81 -28.99 -4.28
C GLY A 40 16.36 -27.83 -3.45
N VAL A 41 16.41 -27.95 -2.12
CA VAL A 41 17.08 -26.98 -1.24
C VAL A 41 18.60 -27.05 -1.40
N ALA A 42 19.18 -28.25 -1.42
CA ALA A 42 20.63 -28.43 -1.58
C ALA A 42 21.16 -27.93 -2.94
N SER A 43 20.34 -28.00 -4.01
CA SER A 43 20.71 -27.41 -5.30
C SER A 43 20.72 -25.88 -5.25
N LEU A 44 19.73 -25.26 -4.59
CA LEU A 44 19.68 -23.81 -4.37
C LEU A 44 20.84 -23.33 -3.50
N GLN A 45 21.17 -24.07 -2.43
CA GLN A 45 22.32 -23.78 -1.57
C GLN A 45 23.65 -23.78 -2.34
N ARG A 46 23.85 -24.72 -3.27
CA ARG A 46 25.06 -24.74 -4.12
C ARG A 46 25.08 -23.58 -5.12
N ALA A 47 23.95 -23.26 -5.73
CA ALA A 47 23.86 -22.18 -6.72
C ALA A 47 23.91 -20.76 -6.12
N TRP A 48 23.52 -20.61 -4.86
CA TRP A 48 23.37 -19.31 -4.20
C TRP A 48 24.23 -19.12 -2.96
N GLY A 49 24.94 -20.16 -2.49
CA GLY A 49 25.66 -20.11 -1.22
C GLY A 49 26.72 -19.00 -1.13
N GLY A 50 27.36 -18.65 -2.25
CA GLY A 50 28.32 -17.53 -2.31
C GLY A 50 27.67 -16.15 -2.44
N ARG A 51 26.36 -16.07 -2.69
CA ARG A 51 25.61 -14.82 -2.96
C ARG A 51 24.54 -14.52 -1.91
N SER A 52 24.13 -15.52 -1.12
CA SER A 52 23.09 -15.40 -0.11
C SER A 52 23.37 -16.30 1.08
N GLU A 53 23.79 -15.68 2.19
CA GLU A 53 24.04 -16.38 3.45
C GLU A 53 22.77 -17.04 4.00
N ARG A 54 21.61 -16.41 3.82
CA ARG A 54 20.32 -16.95 4.28
C ARG A 54 19.88 -18.18 3.49
N ILE A 55 20.20 -18.28 2.19
CA ILE A 55 19.97 -19.52 1.42
C ILE A 55 20.98 -20.58 1.87
N ALA A 56 22.27 -20.20 2.02
CA ALA A 56 23.35 -21.10 2.43
C ALA A 56 23.08 -21.77 3.79
N ASN A 57 22.51 -21.02 4.73
CA ASN A 57 22.28 -21.47 6.10
C ASN A 57 20.88 -22.05 6.34
N LEU A 58 20.02 -22.09 5.31
CA LEU A 58 18.66 -22.59 5.44
C LEU A 58 18.63 -24.04 5.96
N GLY A 59 17.91 -24.28 7.06
CA GLY A 59 17.78 -25.61 7.68
C GLY A 59 18.91 -26.01 8.61
N ARG A 60 19.92 -25.14 8.83
CA ARG A 60 20.92 -25.33 9.89
C ARG A 60 20.41 -24.71 11.19
N PRO A 61 20.51 -25.40 12.34
CA PRO A 61 20.20 -24.78 13.63
C PRO A 61 21.15 -23.60 13.87
N SER A 62 20.60 -22.41 14.06
CA SER A 62 21.35 -21.17 14.26
C SER A 62 22.15 -21.23 15.55
N LEU A 63 23.48 -21.33 15.44
CA LEU A 63 24.39 -20.98 16.53
C LEU A 63 24.44 -19.46 16.58
N ALA A 64 23.83 -18.87 17.62
CA ALA A 64 23.54 -17.45 17.83
C ALA A 64 22.15 -17.00 17.34
N GLY A 65 21.38 -16.44 18.27
CA GLY A 65 19.96 -16.11 18.15
C GLY A 65 19.62 -15.07 17.07
N VAL A 66 19.56 -15.54 15.82
CA VAL A 66 19.01 -14.85 14.66
C VAL A 66 17.67 -15.52 14.33
N ASP A 67 16.58 -14.75 14.40
CA ASP A 67 15.25 -15.19 13.96
C ASP A 67 15.23 -15.19 12.42
N ASP A 68 15.37 -16.38 11.83
CA ASP A 68 15.52 -16.62 10.38
C ASP A 68 14.32 -16.16 9.52
N ARG A 69 13.25 -15.65 10.15
CA ARG A 69 12.03 -15.20 9.47
C ARG A 69 12.03 -13.73 9.06
N THR A 70 12.94 -12.91 9.60
CA THR A 70 12.85 -11.44 9.42
C THR A 70 14.16 -10.74 9.05
N GLY A 71 15.32 -11.40 9.14
CA GLY A 71 16.60 -10.81 8.73
C GLY A 71 17.06 -9.60 9.55
N TYR A 72 16.45 -9.32 10.71
CA TYR A 72 16.91 -8.26 11.62
C TYR A 72 17.72 -8.83 12.79
N ARG A 73 18.91 -8.24 13.04
CA ARG A 73 19.78 -8.56 14.19
C ARG A 73 19.11 -8.09 15.49
N ARG A 74 18.76 -9.01 16.41
CA ARG A 74 18.38 -8.64 17.79
C ARG A 74 19.62 -8.02 18.48
N GLN A 75 19.47 -6.84 19.06
CA GLN A 75 20.44 -6.33 20.03
C GLN A 75 20.35 -7.14 21.34
N PRO A 76 21.46 -7.40 22.04
CA PRO A 76 21.41 -8.03 23.36
C PRO A 76 20.72 -7.10 24.38
N PRO A 77 20.02 -7.63 25.38
CA PRO A 77 19.45 -6.82 26.45
C PRO A 77 20.58 -6.19 27.29
N LEU A 78 20.42 -4.90 27.63
CA LEU A 78 21.26 -4.22 28.62
C LEU A 78 21.08 -4.86 30.01
N PRO A 79 22.12 -4.84 30.88
CA PRO A 79 22.07 -5.48 32.19
C PRO A 79 21.03 -4.80 33.11
N SER A 80 20.12 -5.61 33.66
CA SER A 80 19.09 -5.19 34.61
C SER A 80 19.70 -4.79 35.95
N VAL A 81 19.51 -3.53 36.34
CA VAL A 81 19.67 -3.08 37.73
C VAL A 81 18.52 -3.66 38.54
N ARG A 82 18.83 -4.31 39.67
CA ARG A 82 17.83 -4.81 40.64
C ARG A 82 17.11 -3.63 41.32
N PRO A 83 15.81 -3.72 41.51
CA PRO A 83 15.14 -3.04 42.61
C PRO A 83 14.70 -4.09 43.64
N GLU A 84 15.43 -4.13 44.76
CA GLU A 84 14.81 -4.47 46.04
C GLU A 84 13.88 -3.31 46.45
N ASP A 85 12.89 -3.66 47.27
CA ASP A 85 11.81 -2.84 47.84
C ASP A 85 10.52 -2.65 47.01
N ARG A 86 9.57 -3.57 47.30
CA ARG A 86 8.23 -3.33 47.91
C ARG A 86 7.23 -2.41 47.18
N THR A 87 5.93 -2.70 47.06
CA THR A 87 4.99 -3.52 47.86
C THR A 87 3.89 -4.14 46.98
N ALA A 88 3.30 -5.22 47.52
CA ALA A 88 2.19 -5.99 46.97
C ALA A 88 0.86 -5.22 46.93
N GLU A 89 0.02 -5.53 45.94
CA GLU A 89 -1.43 -5.62 46.16
C GLU A 89 -2.10 -6.50 45.09
N ALA A 90 -3.16 -7.16 45.55
CA ALA A 90 -3.77 -8.38 45.03
C ALA A 90 -4.45 -8.26 43.67
N TYR A 91 -4.45 -9.36 42.91
CA TYR A 91 -5.60 -9.70 42.06
C TYR A 91 -5.97 -11.18 42.22
N SER A 92 -7.16 -11.36 42.78
CA SER A 92 -7.88 -12.60 42.99
C SER A 92 -8.40 -13.17 41.66
N GLN A 93 -8.46 -14.49 41.60
CA GLN A 93 -9.18 -15.26 40.59
C GLN A 93 -10.70 -15.11 40.76
N GLN A 94 -11.47 -15.22 39.67
CA GLN A 94 -12.70 -16.04 39.64
C GLN A 94 -13.28 -16.24 38.23
N ASP A 95 -13.44 -17.52 37.92
CA ASP A 95 -14.37 -18.30 37.07
C ASP A 95 -15.51 -17.65 36.26
N GLY A 96 -15.86 -18.32 35.14
CA GLY A 96 -17.25 -18.42 34.63
C GLY A 96 -17.47 -18.28 33.12
N GLN A 97 -17.79 -19.39 32.42
CA GLN A 97 -18.19 -19.52 30.99
C GLN A 97 -19.61 -18.96 30.66
N PRO A 98 -20.23 -19.03 29.43
CA PRO A 98 -19.85 -19.64 28.13
C PRO A 98 -20.15 -18.81 26.83
N TYR A 99 -19.88 -19.43 25.67
CA TYR A 99 -20.06 -19.00 24.27
C TYR A 99 -21.48 -18.52 23.85
N GLN A 100 -21.54 -17.55 22.92
CA GLN A 100 -22.67 -17.34 21.99
C GLN A 100 -22.20 -16.97 20.56
N GLN A 101 -22.79 -17.63 19.56
CA GLN A 101 -22.60 -17.43 18.11
C GLN A 101 -23.35 -16.19 17.59
N PRO A 102 -22.88 -15.47 16.56
CA PRO A 102 -23.69 -14.44 15.90
C PRO A 102 -24.59 -15.01 14.80
N ALA A 103 -25.87 -14.65 14.86
CA ALA A 103 -26.92 -15.00 13.93
C ALA A 103 -26.84 -14.27 12.57
N GLN A 104 -27.38 -14.94 11.55
CA GLN A 104 -27.50 -14.50 10.17
C GLN A 104 -28.52 -13.36 10.01
N ARG A 105 -28.19 -12.35 9.18
CA ARG A 105 -29.09 -11.25 8.82
C ARG A 105 -29.56 -11.42 7.37
N SER A 106 -30.88 -11.44 7.19
CA SER A 106 -31.60 -11.66 5.94
C SER A 106 -31.53 -10.48 4.96
N VAL A 107 -31.52 -10.83 3.68
CA VAL A 107 -31.46 -9.95 2.50
C VAL A 107 -32.88 -9.67 2.01
N GLN A 108 -33.24 -8.41 1.77
CA GLN A 108 -34.47 -8.01 1.07
C GLN A 108 -34.12 -7.43 -0.31
N GLN A 109 -34.80 -7.90 -1.35
CA GLN A 109 -34.66 -7.47 -2.75
C GLN A 109 -35.62 -6.30 -3.06
N PRO A 110 -35.26 -5.36 -3.97
CA PRO A 110 -36.18 -4.32 -4.45
C PRO A 110 -36.88 -4.68 -5.78
N ASN A 111 -38.13 -4.22 -5.90
CA ASN A 111 -39.03 -4.37 -7.05
C ASN A 111 -38.81 -3.24 -8.09
N PRO A 112 -38.95 -3.46 -9.43
CA PRO A 112 -38.64 -2.46 -10.45
C PRO A 112 -39.90 -1.81 -11.06
N GLN A 113 -39.88 -0.51 -11.38
CA GLN A 113 -40.73 0.08 -12.43
C GLN A 113 -40.37 1.54 -12.82
N ARG A 114 -40.28 1.76 -14.16
CA ARG A 114 -40.31 3.02 -14.97
C ARG A 114 -39.13 4.01 -14.87
N ALA A 115 -38.74 4.76 -15.92
CA ALA A 115 -38.91 4.75 -17.37
C ALA A 115 -38.01 5.87 -17.99
N ALA A 116 -37.51 5.63 -19.21
CA ALA A 116 -37.06 6.53 -20.31
C ALA A 116 -36.65 8.00 -20.07
N ALA A 117 -35.49 8.42 -20.64
CA ALA A 117 -35.40 9.36 -21.79
C ALA A 117 -33.96 9.82 -22.16
N THR A 118 -33.71 9.84 -23.48
CA THR A 118 -32.77 10.66 -24.31
C THR A 118 -31.24 10.55 -24.20
N ARG A 119 -30.64 10.32 -25.39
CA ARG A 119 -29.22 10.09 -25.71
C ARG A 119 -28.50 11.39 -26.13
N GLN A 120 -27.24 11.52 -25.70
CA GLN A 120 -26.19 12.35 -26.31
C GLN A 120 -24.88 11.53 -26.34
N PRO A 121 -23.94 11.79 -27.28
CA PRO A 121 -22.77 10.93 -27.50
C PRO A 121 -21.77 11.03 -26.33
N VAL A 122 -21.43 9.87 -25.75
CA VAL A 122 -20.60 9.77 -24.54
C VAL A 122 -19.13 9.60 -24.91
N ALA A 123 -18.32 10.62 -24.62
CA ALA A 123 -16.89 10.42 -24.40
C ALA A 123 -16.72 9.51 -23.17
N VAL A 124 -16.21 8.29 -23.37
CA VAL A 124 -16.06 7.30 -22.29
C VAL A 124 -14.87 7.70 -21.41
N GLN A 125 -15.12 8.58 -20.45
CA GLN A 125 -14.21 8.80 -19.33
C GLN A 125 -14.60 7.85 -18.20
N PRO A 126 -13.68 6.99 -17.70
CA PRO A 126 -13.96 6.25 -16.48
C PRO A 126 -14.05 7.24 -15.32
N SER A 127 -15.27 7.48 -14.83
CA SER A 127 -15.50 8.23 -13.59
C SER A 127 -15.10 7.35 -12.40
N VAL A 128 -13.81 7.34 -12.09
CA VAL A 128 -13.28 6.72 -10.87
C VAL A 128 -13.78 7.56 -9.70
N ARG A 129 -14.69 7.00 -8.89
CA ARG A 129 -15.08 7.63 -7.62
C ARG A 129 -13.83 7.71 -6.76
N GLN A 130 -13.39 8.93 -6.47
CA GLN A 130 -12.49 9.16 -5.35
C GLN A 130 -13.13 8.53 -4.11
N ALA A 131 -12.44 7.57 -3.52
CA ALA A 131 -12.86 6.99 -2.25
C ALA A 131 -12.69 8.04 -1.15
N THR A 132 -13.67 8.94 -1.03
CA THR A 132 -13.84 9.74 0.17
C THR A 132 -14.29 8.78 1.26
N ARG A 133 -13.34 8.24 2.02
CA ARG A 133 -13.67 7.65 3.32
C ARG A 133 -14.26 8.77 4.15
N SER A 134 -15.55 8.67 4.42
CA SER A 134 -16.25 9.47 5.41
C SER A 134 -15.55 9.27 6.76
N ALA A 135 -14.74 10.24 7.15
CA ALA A 135 -14.20 10.32 8.50
C ALA A 135 -15.37 10.56 9.45
N GLN A 136 -15.63 9.61 10.35
CA GLN A 136 -16.53 9.81 11.47
C GLN A 136 -15.95 10.94 12.34
N ALA A 137 -16.67 12.05 12.39
CA ALA A 137 -16.34 13.18 13.23
C ALA A 137 -16.49 12.79 14.71
N SER A 138 -15.36 12.63 15.39
CA SER A 138 -15.32 12.65 16.86
C SER A 138 -15.32 14.10 17.32
N SER A 139 -16.34 14.46 18.09
CA SER A 139 -16.54 15.77 18.71
C SER A 139 -15.42 16.07 19.71
N GLY A 140 -14.52 16.98 19.36
CA GLY A 140 -13.52 17.59 20.24
C GLY A 140 -13.82 19.08 20.55
N PRO A 141 -13.26 19.64 21.63
CA PRO A 141 -13.57 20.98 22.16
C PRO A 141 -13.16 22.12 21.19
N PRO A 142 -13.62 23.38 21.40
CA PRO A 142 -13.78 24.35 20.33
C PRO A 142 -12.46 24.80 19.72
N SER A 143 -12.52 24.97 18.40
CA SER A 143 -11.50 25.44 17.49
C SER A 143 -10.90 26.79 17.91
N ARG A 144 -9.76 26.73 18.59
CA ARG A 144 -8.69 27.69 18.28
C ARG A 144 -8.32 27.38 16.83
N GLY A 145 -8.86 28.14 15.88
CA GLY A 145 -8.51 28.02 14.46
C GLY A 145 -6.99 27.97 14.30
N CYS A 146 -6.47 27.48 13.17
CA CYS A 146 -5.04 27.29 12.88
C CYS A 146 -4.22 28.61 12.92
N ALA A 147 -4.34 29.38 13.99
CA ALA A 147 -4.32 30.83 14.03
C ALA A 147 -2.89 31.30 13.83
N LEU A 148 -2.70 31.92 12.66
CA LEU A 148 -2.14 33.27 12.47
C LEU A 148 -0.93 33.70 13.31
N THR A 149 -0.09 32.80 13.79
CA THR A 149 1.29 33.20 14.08
C THR A 149 1.93 33.49 12.73
N GLU A 150 2.34 34.73 12.49
CA GLU A 150 2.99 35.11 11.24
C GLU A 150 4.17 34.18 10.95
N LEU A 151 4.28 33.71 9.70
CA LEU A 151 5.31 32.77 9.22
C LEU A 151 6.75 33.22 9.52
N ARG A 152 6.96 34.49 9.89
CA ARG A 152 8.26 35.05 10.20
C ARG A 152 8.78 34.74 11.61
N GLN A 153 7.95 34.22 12.53
CA GLN A 153 8.37 33.95 13.91
C GLN A 153 7.92 32.59 14.47
N THR A 154 7.35 31.70 13.65
CA THR A 154 6.95 30.36 14.12
C THR A 154 8.17 29.47 14.30
N ASN A 155 8.34 28.91 15.50
CA ASN A 155 9.30 27.83 15.70
C ASN A 155 8.89 26.59 14.86
N PRO A 156 9.84 25.71 14.50
CA PRO A 156 9.56 24.58 13.60
C PRO A 156 8.46 23.63 14.10
N ASP A 157 8.37 23.40 15.41
CA ASP A 157 7.35 22.54 16.01
C ASP A 157 5.93 23.11 15.87
N GLN A 158 5.74 24.41 16.12
CA GLN A 158 4.44 25.08 15.91
C GLN A 158 4.07 25.09 14.42
N ALA A 159 5.05 25.24 13.54
CA ALA A 159 4.84 25.17 12.10
C ALA A 159 4.38 23.77 11.66
N LEU A 160 4.93 22.71 12.27
CA LEU A 160 4.50 21.34 12.04
C LEU A 160 3.02 21.15 12.45
N SER A 161 2.66 21.56 13.68
CA SER A 161 1.27 21.48 14.17
C SER A 161 0.30 22.27 13.29
N ARG A 162 0.70 23.46 12.83
CA ARG A 162 -0.09 24.27 11.91
C ARG A 162 -0.28 23.59 10.56
N GLY A 163 0.76 22.94 10.01
CA GLY A 163 0.67 22.19 8.76
C GLY A 163 -0.41 21.10 8.83
N TRP A 164 -0.44 20.33 9.92
CA TRP A 164 -1.49 19.32 10.15
C TRP A 164 -2.88 19.94 10.30
N CYS A 165 -3.02 21.02 11.07
CA CYS A 165 -4.28 21.74 11.20
C CYS A 165 -4.81 22.24 9.83
N LEU A 166 -3.92 22.77 8.96
CA LEU A 166 -4.29 23.22 7.61
C LEU A 166 -4.66 22.05 6.69
N MET A 167 -4.05 20.87 6.89
CA MET A 167 -4.48 19.64 6.21
C MET A 167 -5.90 19.25 6.61
N ASP A 168 -6.25 19.36 7.89
CA ASP A 168 -7.61 19.06 8.36
C ASP A 168 -8.65 20.04 7.80
N LEU A 169 -8.26 21.30 7.57
CA LEU A 169 -9.08 22.31 6.89
C LEU A 169 -9.08 22.19 5.36
N ASN A 170 -8.48 21.15 4.79
CA ASN A 170 -8.35 20.93 3.34
C ASN A 170 -7.69 22.11 2.59
N ARG A 171 -6.66 22.73 3.21
CA ARG A 171 -5.84 23.82 2.61
C ARG A 171 -4.41 23.33 2.34
N PRO A 172 -4.22 22.37 1.42
CA PRO A 172 -2.95 21.64 1.27
C PRO A 172 -1.77 22.55 0.90
N LEU A 173 -1.95 23.54 0.02
CA LEU A 173 -0.83 24.42 -0.40
C LEU A 173 -0.37 25.38 0.69
N GLU A 174 -1.25 25.73 1.63
CA GLU A 174 -0.86 26.50 2.81
C GLU A 174 -0.20 25.60 3.86
N ALA A 175 -0.66 24.35 3.98
CA ALA A 175 0.00 23.35 4.80
C ALA A 175 1.44 23.09 4.33
N VAL A 176 1.68 23.04 3.02
CA VAL A 176 3.03 22.92 2.43
C VAL A 176 3.95 24.01 2.98
N LYS A 177 3.53 25.28 2.98
CA LYS A 177 4.35 26.39 3.49
C LYS A 177 4.68 26.23 4.98
N ALA A 178 3.73 25.73 5.78
CA ALA A 178 3.95 25.46 7.19
C ALA A 178 4.94 24.29 7.40
N PHE A 179 4.81 23.21 6.62
CA PHE A 179 5.76 22.08 6.65
C PHE A 179 7.15 22.48 6.16
N GLU A 180 7.28 23.40 5.20
CA GLU A 180 8.59 23.93 4.77
C GLU A 180 9.33 24.65 5.91
N VAL A 181 8.61 25.40 6.75
CA VAL A 181 9.20 26.00 7.96
C VAL A 181 9.59 24.91 8.95
N ALA A 182 8.73 23.91 9.18
CA ALA A 182 9.01 22.78 10.07
C ALA A 182 10.23 21.95 9.65
N GLN A 183 10.51 21.86 8.34
CA GLN A 183 11.66 21.15 7.79
C GLN A 183 13.01 21.75 8.21
N ASN A 184 13.03 23.02 8.66
CA ASN A 184 14.24 23.67 9.21
C ASN A 184 14.51 23.32 10.69
N SER A 185 13.73 22.42 11.30
CA SER A 185 13.97 21.98 12.68
C SER A 185 15.32 21.29 12.84
N ALA A 186 15.94 21.42 14.01
CA ALA A 186 17.12 20.65 14.40
C ALA A 186 16.78 19.17 14.66
N SER A 187 15.52 18.86 14.98
CA SER A 187 15.04 17.50 15.29
C SER A 187 14.79 16.69 14.01
N ASP A 188 15.45 15.53 13.89
CA ASP A 188 15.21 14.57 12.81
C ASP A 188 13.75 14.11 12.74
N VAL A 189 13.09 13.95 13.90
CA VAL A 189 11.70 13.54 13.99
C VAL A 189 10.79 14.58 13.34
N VAL A 190 11.00 15.87 13.67
CA VAL A 190 10.22 16.98 13.11
C VAL A 190 10.47 17.12 11.61
N ARG A 191 11.73 16.98 11.16
CA ARG A 191 12.06 16.99 9.72
C ARG A 191 11.39 15.85 8.96
N SER A 192 11.40 14.63 9.53
CA SER A 192 10.74 13.46 8.97
C SER A 192 9.22 13.67 8.88
N ASP A 193 8.59 14.16 9.95
CA ASP A 193 7.14 14.43 9.97
C ASP A 193 6.75 15.56 9.01
N ALA A 194 7.57 16.60 8.90
CA ALA A 194 7.35 17.69 7.95
C ALA A 194 7.45 17.21 6.49
N SER A 195 8.47 16.43 6.15
CA SER A 195 8.63 15.80 4.83
C SER A 195 7.43 14.90 4.49
N TYR A 196 6.97 14.10 5.46
CA TYR A 196 5.79 13.25 5.32
C TYR A 196 4.51 14.06 5.07
N GLY A 197 4.22 15.04 5.94
CA GLY A 197 3.05 15.91 5.81
C GLY A 197 3.04 16.72 4.51
N ARG A 198 4.19 17.25 4.09
CA ARG A 198 4.35 17.97 2.82
C ARG A 198 4.08 17.07 1.60
N SER A 199 4.52 15.81 1.65
CA SER A 199 4.24 14.83 0.60
C SER A 199 2.74 14.57 0.46
N LEU A 200 2.05 14.36 1.59
CA LEU A 200 0.60 14.18 1.61
C LEU A 200 -0.15 15.42 1.11
N ALA A 201 0.32 16.61 1.47
CA ALA A 201 -0.26 17.87 1.02
C ALA A 201 -0.16 18.03 -0.49
N TYR A 202 1.01 17.74 -1.08
CA TYR A 202 1.18 17.75 -2.53
C TYR A 202 0.33 16.70 -3.25
N LEU A 203 0.22 15.49 -2.71
CA LEU A 203 -0.68 14.46 -3.26
C LEU A 203 -2.13 14.93 -3.26
N ARG A 204 -2.59 15.56 -2.18
CA ARG A 204 -3.95 16.13 -2.09
C ARG A 204 -4.16 17.28 -3.08
N ALA A 205 -3.12 18.03 -3.41
CA ALA A 205 -3.15 19.08 -4.42
C ALA A 205 -2.97 18.56 -5.87
N GLY A 206 -2.78 17.25 -6.08
CA GLY A 206 -2.50 16.65 -7.39
C GLY A 206 -1.07 16.87 -7.92
N LEU A 207 -0.18 17.44 -7.11
CA LEU A 207 1.18 17.83 -7.47
C LEU A 207 2.15 16.67 -7.22
N THR A 208 1.98 15.58 -7.98
CA THR A 208 2.59 14.27 -7.70
C THR A 208 4.13 14.28 -7.75
N ASP A 209 4.74 15.07 -8.64
CA ASP A 209 6.21 15.16 -8.71
C ASP A 209 6.78 15.91 -7.50
N GLN A 210 6.11 16.98 -7.05
CA GLN A 210 6.50 17.68 -5.82
C GLN A 210 6.32 16.79 -4.59
N ALA A 211 5.28 15.94 -4.56
CA ALA A 211 5.12 14.94 -3.51
C ALA A 211 6.30 13.96 -3.45
N SER A 212 6.82 13.54 -4.62
CA SER A 212 7.98 12.65 -4.70
C SER A 212 9.24 13.30 -4.16
N VAL A 213 9.47 14.58 -4.50
CA VAL A 213 10.60 15.36 -3.98
C VAL A 213 10.47 15.55 -2.47
N ALA A 214 9.28 15.88 -1.98
CA ALA A 214 9.03 16.04 -0.55
C ALA A 214 9.26 14.73 0.23
N ALA A 215 8.88 13.58 -0.34
CA ALA A 215 9.03 12.28 0.30
C ALA A 215 10.49 11.88 0.47
N ALA A 216 11.36 12.32 -0.44
CA ALA A 216 12.80 12.07 -0.39
C ALA A 216 13.58 13.06 0.51
N ALA A 217 12.94 14.14 0.98
CA ALA A 217 13.60 15.22 1.69
C ALA A 217 14.08 14.85 3.11
N ALA A 218 13.54 13.78 3.69
CA ALA A 218 13.98 13.25 4.99
C ALA A 218 13.80 11.73 5.04
N LYS A 219 14.59 11.05 5.87
CA LYS A 219 14.48 9.60 6.06
C LYS A 219 13.14 9.25 6.71
N GLN A 220 12.35 8.42 6.03
CA GLN A 220 11.08 7.92 6.54
C GLN A 220 11.22 6.53 7.18
N THR A 221 10.24 6.15 7.99
CA THR A 221 10.07 4.75 8.38
C THR A 221 9.68 3.92 7.15
N ASN A 222 9.99 2.63 7.16
CA ASN A 222 9.67 1.73 6.04
C ASN A 222 8.17 1.74 5.70
N SER A 223 7.30 1.79 6.72
CA SER A 223 5.85 1.83 6.51
C SER A 223 5.41 3.10 5.78
N ARG A 224 5.85 4.28 6.24
CA ARG A 224 5.53 5.57 5.60
C ARG A 224 6.14 5.66 4.19
N ALA A 225 7.34 5.12 3.99
CA ALA A 225 7.97 5.10 2.67
C ALA A 225 7.15 4.27 1.66
N VAL A 226 6.71 3.07 2.04
CA VAL A 226 5.84 2.23 1.20
C VAL A 226 4.50 2.90 0.94
N GLU A 227 3.89 3.51 1.96
CA GLU A 227 2.64 4.26 1.83
C GLU A 227 2.77 5.39 0.81
N LEU A 228 3.75 6.29 0.99
CA LEU A 228 3.98 7.41 0.08
C LEU A 228 4.30 6.94 -1.33
N GLN A 229 5.21 5.98 -1.49
CA GLN A 229 5.58 5.45 -2.80
C GLN A 229 4.37 4.86 -3.52
N SER A 230 3.53 4.09 -2.81
CA SER A 230 2.33 3.50 -3.40
C SER A 230 1.29 4.53 -3.81
N ALA A 231 1.14 5.62 -3.06
CA ALA A 231 0.23 6.71 -3.34
C ALA A 231 0.72 7.59 -4.49
N ILE A 232 2.02 7.88 -4.54
CA ILE A 232 2.68 8.61 -5.63
C ILE A 232 2.52 7.84 -6.95
N LEU A 233 2.82 6.54 -6.96
CA LEU A 233 2.69 5.72 -8.17
C LEU A 233 1.24 5.61 -8.66
N ALA A 234 0.27 5.51 -7.74
CA ALA A 234 -1.15 5.53 -8.10
C ALA A 234 -1.55 6.87 -8.74
N ASN A 235 -1.12 8.00 -8.18
CA ASN A 235 -1.41 9.32 -8.74
C ASN A 235 -0.71 9.53 -10.10
N ARG A 236 0.54 9.06 -10.26
CA ARG A 236 1.22 9.08 -11.56
C ARG A 236 0.48 8.26 -12.61
N ALA A 237 0.06 7.04 -12.25
CA ALA A 237 -0.72 6.20 -13.14
C ALA A 237 -2.00 6.91 -13.61
N GLN A 238 -2.77 7.47 -12.67
CA GLN A 238 -4.00 8.19 -12.97
C GLN A 238 -3.74 9.44 -13.82
N SER A 239 -2.75 10.26 -13.46
CA SER A 239 -2.41 11.48 -14.18
C SER A 239 -1.93 11.17 -15.60
N SER A 240 -1.03 10.21 -15.78
CA SER A 240 -0.56 9.79 -17.10
C SER A 240 -1.69 9.20 -17.95
N PHE A 241 -2.60 8.43 -17.35
CA PHE A 241 -3.79 7.93 -18.05
C PHE A 241 -4.68 9.09 -18.55
N ASN A 242 -4.99 10.05 -17.67
CA ASN A 242 -5.84 11.19 -18.00
C ASN A 242 -5.23 12.08 -19.09
N LEU A 243 -3.89 12.11 -19.18
CA LEU A 243 -3.15 12.82 -20.22
C LEU A 243 -2.97 12.01 -21.52
N GLY A 244 -3.59 10.83 -21.63
CA GLY A 244 -3.47 9.93 -22.80
C GLY A 244 -2.12 9.21 -22.90
N ARG A 245 -1.27 9.32 -21.88
CA ARG A 245 0.05 8.67 -21.80
C ARG A 245 -0.10 7.26 -21.22
N TYR A 246 -0.82 6.41 -21.92
CA TYR A 246 -1.23 5.09 -21.43
C TYR A 246 -0.07 4.15 -21.12
N ARG A 247 1.03 4.22 -21.88
CA ARG A 247 2.23 3.41 -21.60
C ARG A 247 2.89 3.80 -20.27
N GLU A 248 2.99 5.09 -19.99
CA GLU A 248 3.51 5.58 -18.71
C GLU A 248 2.59 5.19 -17.55
N ALA A 249 1.27 5.23 -17.77
CA ALA A 249 0.31 4.76 -16.77
C ALA A 249 0.55 3.29 -16.41
N LEU A 250 0.74 2.43 -17.43
CA LEU A 250 1.06 1.01 -17.22
C LEU A 250 2.38 0.82 -16.45
N ILE A 251 3.43 1.57 -16.79
CA ILE A 251 4.71 1.51 -16.07
C ILE A 251 4.54 1.86 -14.59
N ALA A 252 3.80 2.93 -14.28
CA ALA A 252 3.54 3.34 -12.90
C ALA A 252 2.71 2.29 -12.13
N LEU A 253 1.72 1.68 -12.78
CA LEU A 253 0.92 0.59 -12.22
C LEU A 253 1.77 -0.66 -11.93
N ASP A 254 2.67 -1.03 -12.85
CA ASP A 254 3.57 -2.16 -12.69
C ASP A 254 4.56 -1.95 -11.53
N GLN A 255 5.16 -0.75 -11.44
CA GLN A 255 6.02 -0.38 -10.31
C GLN A 255 5.26 -0.43 -8.99
N ARG A 256 3.99 -0.01 -8.97
CA ARG A 256 3.17 -0.05 -7.75
C ARG A 256 2.84 -1.47 -7.33
N ALA A 257 2.54 -2.35 -8.28
CA ALA A 257 2.21 -3.75 -8.03
C ALA A 257 3.38 -4.53 -7.42
N GLN A 258 4.63 -4.06 -7.59
CA GLN A 258 5.81 -4.66 -6.95
C GLN A 258 5.87 -4.40 -5.43
N ILE A 259 5.20 -3.37 -4.92
CA ILE A 259 5.29 -2.97 -3.51
C ILE A 259 3.98 -3.16 -2.74
N THR A 260 2.85 -3.15 -3.42
CA THR A 260 1.54 -3.32 -2.78
C THR A 260 0.57 -3.99 -3.75
N PRO A 261 -0.37 -4.81 -3.25
CA PRO A 261 -1.44 -5.37 -4.09
C PRO A 261 -2.19 -4.27 -4.86
N GLU A 262 -2.51 -4.59 -6.12
CA GLU A 262 -3.25 -3.67 -6.98
C GLU A 262 -4.71 -3.57 -6.51
N GLN A 263 -5.20 -2.33 -6.42
CA GLN A 263 -6.58 -2.06 -6.02
C GLN A 263 -7.50 -2.17 -7.25
N THR A 264 -8.77 -2.50 -7.02
CA THR A 264 -9.75 -2.75 -8.10
C THR A 264 -9.89 -1.58 -9.07
N ASP A 265 -9.87 -0.35 -8.57
CA ASP A 265 -9.89 0.89 -9.37
C ASP A 265 -8.66 1.02 -10.29
N LEU A 266 -7.47 0.69 -9.78
CA LEU A 266 -6.24 0.70 -10.56
C LEU A 266 -6.18 -0.46 -11.57
N MET A 267 -6.76 -1.62 -11.26
CA MET A 267 -6.94 -2.70 -12.23
C MET A 267 -7.86 -2.27 -13.38
N ILE A 268 -8.95 -1.56 -13.09
CA ILE A 268 -9.84 -1.00 -14.12
C ILE A 268 -9.06 -0.02 -15.00
N LEU A 269 -8.30 0.89 -14.39
CA LEU A 269 -7.42 1.83 -15.09
C LEU A 269 -6.43 1.09 -16.01
N ARG A 270 -5.80 0.02 -15.51
CA ARG A 270 -4.90 -0.85 -16.27
C ARG A 270 -5.59 -1.46 -17.50
N GLY A 271 -6.80 -1.99 -17.32
CA GLY A 271 -7.59 -2.59 -18.41
C GLY A 271 -7.86 -1.59 -19.54
N TYR A 272 -8.29 -0.37 -19.18
CA TYR A 272 -8.50 0.69 -20.16
C TYR A 272 -7.19 1.19 -20.78
N ALA A 273 -6.09 1.25 -20.01
CA ALA A 273 -4.79 1.61 -20.56
C ALA A 273 -4.35 0.60 -21.62
N TYR A 274 -4.56 -0.70 -21.37
CA TYR A 274 -4.31 -1.75 -22.37
C TYR A 274 -5.16 -1.61 -23.63
N LEU A 275 -6.45 -1.27 -23.50
CA LEU A 275 -7.31 -1.01 -24.66
C LEU A 275 -6.76 0.12 -25.52
N ASN A 276 -6.37 1.23 -24.90
CA ASN A 276 -5.91 2.41 -25.63
C ASN A 276 -4.54 2.23 -26.29
N VAL A 277 -3.68 1.33 -25.78
CA VAL A 277 -2.43 0.94 -26.47
C VAL A 277 -2.63 -0.20 -27.48
N GLY A 278 -3.87 -0.63 -27.74
CA GLY A 278 -4.21 -1.68 -28.70
C GLY A 278 -4.01 -3.12 -28.19
N ARG A 279 -3.64 -3.30 -26.92
CA ARG A 279 -3.42 -4.63 -26.30
C ARG A 279 -4.74 -5.24 -25.79
N LYS A 280 -5.67 -5.48 -26.71
CA LYS A 280 -7.00 -6.05 -26.41
C LYS A 280 -6.97 -7.38 -25.64
N PRO A 281 -6.08 -8.35 -25.93
CA PRO A 281 -6.03 -9.61 -25.18
C PRO A 281 -5.71 -9.41 -23.69
N ASP A 282 -4.80 -8.47 -23.38
CA ASP A 282 -4.41 -8.18 -22.00
C ASP A 282 -5.53 -7.45 -21.26
N ALA A 283 -6.17 -6.47 -21.90
CA ALA A 283 -7.36 -5.82 -21.36
C ALA A 283 -8.47 -6.81 -21.02
N ARG A 284 -8.75 -7.77 -21.93
CA ARG A 284 -9.76 -8.80 -21.72
C ARG A 284 -9.46 -9.64 -20.48
N ARG A 285 -8.22 -10.07 -20.27
CA ARG A 285 -7.82 -10.84 -19.07
C ARG A 285 -8.09 -10.05 -17.79
N ILE A 286 -7.74 -8.77 -17.77
CA ILE A 286 -7.97 -7.88 -16.62
C ILE A 286 -9.47 -7.74 -16.33
N PHE A 287 -10.29 -7.46 -17.36
CA PHE A 287 -11.73 -7.31 -17.18
C PHE A 287 -12.44 -8.62 -16.82
N GLN A 288 -11.96 -9.77 -17.31
CA GLN A 288 -12.44 -11.08 -16.88
C GLN A 288 -12.16 -11.33 -15.40
N ALA A 289 -10.94 -11.04 -14.93
CA ALA A 289 -10.59 -11.15 -13.52
C ALA A 289 -11.49 -10.26 -12.64
N LEU A 290 -11.70 -9.01 -13.06
CA LEU A 290 -12.59 -8.06 -12.37
C LEU A 290 -14.07 -8.52 -12.39
N ALA A 291 -14.56 -9.02 -13.52
CA ALA A 291 -15.93 -9.52 -13.62
C ALA A 291 -16.16 -10.74 -12.72
N SER A 292 -15.14 -11.59 -12.58
CA SER A 292 -15.18 -12.80 -11.74
C SER A 292 -15.23 -12.49 -10.25
N THR A 293 -14.79 -11.31 -9.82
CA THR A 293 -14.94 -10.82 -8.45
C THR A 293 -16.25 -10.04 -8.22
N GLY A 294 -17.12 -9.96 -9.23
CA GLY A 294 -18.39 -9.22 -9.17
C GLY A 294 -18.27 -7.72 -9.44
N SER A 295 -17.15 -7.24 -9.98
CA SER A 295 -17.01 -5.83 -10.37
C SER A 295 -17.93 -5.49 -11.54
N LYS A 296 -18.88 -4.57 -11.30
CA LYS A 296 -19.78 -4.06 -12.35
C LYS A 296 -19.02 -3.40 -13.49
N ASP A 297 -17.97 -2.65 -13.17
CA ASP A 297 -17.12 -1.99 -14.17
C ASP A 297 -16.36 -3.02 -15.01
N GLY A 298 -15.86 -4.09 -14.37
CA GLY A 298 -15.24 -5.21 -15.07
C GLY A 298 -16.21 -5.94 -16.01
N GLN A 299 -17.43 -6.21 -15.54
CA GLN A 299 -18.48 -6.83 -16.35
C GLN A 299 -18.85 -5.97 -17.56
N ARG A 300 -19.05 -4.67 -17.35
CA ARG A 300 -19.37 -3.72 -18.42
C ARG A 300 -18.25 -3.63 -19.45
N ALA A 301 -17.01 -3.42 -19.01
CA ALA A 301 -15.87 -3.28 -19.92
C ALA A 301 -15.61 -4.59 -20.69
N LEU A 302 -15.85 -5.75 -20.07
CA LEU A 302 -15.78 -7.04 -20.76
C LEU A 302 -16.89 -7.19 -21.81
N ALA A 303 -18.12 -6.78 -21.49
CA ALA A 303 -19.23 -6.81 -22.44
C ALA A 303 -18.97 -5.92 -23.65
N GLU A 304 -18.48 -4.69 -23.45
CA GLU A 304 -18.10 -3.77 -24.54
C GLU A 304 -16.99 -4.35 -25.44
N LEU A 305 -16.11 -5.20 -24.90
CA LEU A 305 -15.02 -5.83 -25.65
C LEU A 305 -15.48 -7.05 -26.46
N ILE A 306 -16.50 -7.77 -25.98
CA ILE A 306 -17.08 -8.95 -26.64
C ILE A 306 -18.12 -8.55 -27.68
N TRP A 307 -18.99 -7.60 -27.32
CA TRP A 307 -20.07 -7.06 -28.15
C TRP A 307 -19.85 -5.56 -28.32
N PRO A 308 -18.92 -5.14 -29.20
CA PRO A 308 -18.76 -3.73 -29.50
C PRO A 308 -20.07 -3.21 -30.10
N PRO A 309 -20.56 -2.03 -29.71
CA PRO A 309 -21.73 -1.44 -30.35
C PRO A 309 -21.46 -1.28 -31.85
N ASP A 310 -22.43 -1.65 -32.67
CA ASP A 310 -22.39 -1.40 -34.12
C ASP A 310 -22.24 0.11 -34.33
N ASN A 311 -21.13 0.51 -34.97
CA ASN A 311 -20.73 1.89 -35.20
C ASN A 311 -21.12 2.34 -36.60
#